data_AF-A0A9E3SGF8-F1
#
_entry.id   AF-A0A9E3SGF8-F1
#
_cell.length_a   1.000
_cell.length_b   1.000
_cell.length_c   1.000
_cell.angle_alpha   90.00
_cell.angle_beta   90.00
_cell.angle_gamma   90.00
#
_symmetry.space_group_name_H-M   'P 1'
#
loop_
_entity.id
_entity.type
_entity.pdbx_description
1 polymer ?
#
loop_
_entity_poly.entity_id
_entity_poly.type
_entity_poly.pdbx_seq_one_letter_code
_entity_poly.pdbx_strand_id
1 'polypeptide(L)' 'MNLEFNKNEDEMKLAVSQMKQRHAQVSLGGGKKAMEKNKERGKMSPRERIQYLIDKGSVFTEIGSFAGWDM' A
#
# COMPACT_ATOMS: atom_id res chain seq x y z
N MET A 1 -5.62 29.65 17.62
CA MET A 1 -6.19 28.60 16.75
C MET A 1 -6.44 29.25 15.39
N ASN A 2 -5.71 28.86 14.34
CA ASN A 2 -5.92 29.43 13.01
C ASN A 2 -6.91 28.52 12.27
N LEU A 3 -8.14 29.02 12.07
CA LEU A 3 -9.25 28.24 11.51
C LEU A 3 -8.94 27.74 10.10
N GLU A 4 -8.22 28.51 9.30
CA GLU A 4 -7.81 28.13 7.95
C GLU A 4 -6.79 26.99 7.99
N PHE A 5 -5.79 27.08 8.88
CA PHE A 5 -4.82 26.00 9.10
C PHE A 5 -5.52 24.69 9.48
N ASN A 6 -6.45 24.73 10.45
CA ASN A 6 -7.15 23.52 10.91
C ASN A 6 -7.97 22.87 9.79
N LYS A 7 -8.66 23.67 8.96
CA LYS A 7 -9.40 23.16 7.80
C LYS A 7 -8.47 22.47 6.80
N ASN A 8 -7.36 23.12 6.45
CA ASN A 8 -6.38 22.55 5.52
C ASN A 8 -5.75 21.26 6.08
N GLU A 9 -5.49 21.23 7.39
CA GLU A 9 -4.97 20.04 8.08
C GLU A 9 -5.98 18.87 8.01
N ASP A 10 -7.26 19.13 8.29
CA ASP A 10 -8.31 18.11 8.28
C ASP A 10 -8.54 17.55 6.85
N GLU A 11 -8.59 18.42 5.84
CA GLU A 11 -8.70 18.00 4.44
C GLU A 11 -7.51 17.12 4.02
N MET A 12 -6.29 17.51 4.39
CA MET A 12 -5.09 16.72 4.10
C MET A 12 -5.12 15.36 4.81
N LYS A 13 -5.52 15.31 6.09
CA LYS A 13 -5.66 14.06 6.84
C LYS A 13 -6.68 13.13 6.17
N LEU A 14 -7.81 13.67 5.70
CA LEU A 14 -8.83 12.89 5.02
C LEU A 14 -8.31 12.33 3.69
N ALA A 15 -7.63 13.14 2.88
CA ALA A 15 -7.03 12.71 1.62
C ALA A 15 -5.98 11.61 1.83
N VAL A 16 -5.11 11.75 2.84
CA VAL A 16 -4.12 10.72 3.21
C VAL A 16 -4.79 9.42 3.66
N SER A 17 -5.88 9.51 4.43
CA SER A 17 -6.64 8.35 4.87
C SER A 17 -7.23 7.58 3.68
N GLN A 18 -7.87 8.30 2.75
CA GLN A 18 -8.41 7.70 1.52
C GLN A 18 -7.32 7.05 0.68
N MET A 19 -6.16 7.72 0.53
CA MET A 19 -5.01 7.18 -0.17
C MET A 19 -4.53 5.86 0.46
N LYS A 20 -4.39 5.82 1.79
CA LYS A 20 -3.99 4.59 2.53
C LYS A 20 -4.99 3.45 2.34
N GLN A 21 -6.29 3.74 2.32
CA GLN A 21 -7.33 2.73 2.06
C GLN A 21 -7.22 2.15 0.65
N ARG A 22 -7.05 2.99 -0.38
CA ARG A 22 -6.83 2.53 -1.76
C ARG A 22 -5.54 1.75 -1.90
N HIS A 23 -4.46 2.21 -1.27
CA HIS A 23 -3.18 1.50 -1.26
C HIS A 23 -3.31 0.10 -0.65
N ALA A 24 -4.09 -0.05 0.44
CA ALA A 24 -4.36 -1.35 1.04
C ALA A 24 -5.10 -2.29 0.07
N GLN A 25 -6.00 -1.77 -0.77
CA GLN A 25 -6.66 -2.55 -1.81
C GLN A 25 -5.68 -2.99 -2.91
N VAL A 26 -4.87 -2.07 -3.45
CA VAL A 26 -3.86 -2.42 -4.47
C VAL A 26 -2.83 -3.41 -3.93
N SER A 27 -2.50 -3.32 -2.64
CA SER A 27 -1.56 -4.23 -1.99
C SER A 27 -2.03 -5.69 -1.99
N LEU A 28 -3.33 -5.96 -2.21
CA LEU A 28 -3.86 -7.32 -2.37
C LEU A 28 -3.51 -7.94 -3.74
N GLY A 29 -2.98 -7.16 -4.69
CA GLY A 29 -2.62 -7.63 -6.04
C GLY A 29 -3.80 -8.28 -6.74
N GLY A 30 -3.64 -9.54 -7.17
CA GLY A 30 -4.70 -10.34 -7.79
C GLY A 30 -5.84 -10.78 -6.85
N GLY A 31 -5.93 -10.20 -5.65
CA GLY A 31 -6.93 -10.51 -4.64
C GLY A 31 -6.53 -11.63 -3.68
N LYS A 32 -7.24 -11.71 -2.54
CA LYS A 32 -6.94 -12.65 -1.44
C LYS A 32 -6.86 -14.11 -1.90
N LYS A 33 -7.79 -14.54 -2.76
CA LYS A 33 -7.84 -15.91 -3.28
C LYS A 33 -6.58 -16.29 -4.08
N ALA A 34 -6.05 -15.37 -4.89
CA ALA A 34 -4.83 -15.62 -5.66
C ALA A 34 -3.59 -15.68 -4.75
N MET A 35 -3.56 -14.84 -3.70
CA MET A 35 -2.51 -14.89 -2.69
C MET A 35 -2.52 -16.20 -1.90
N GLU A 36 -3.69 -16.64 -1.44
CA GLU A 36 -3.87 -17.91 -0.73
C GLU A 36 -3.41 -19.09 -1.57
N LYS A 37 -3.84 -19.17 -2.84
CA LYS A 37 -3.39 -20.21 -3.78
C LYS A 37 -1.87 -20.24 -3.98
N ASN A 38 -1.21 -19.07 -3.96
CA ASN A 38 0.26 -19.01 -4.03
C ASN A 38 0.90 -19.55 -2.75
N LYS A 39 0.33 -19.20 -1.58
CA LYS A 39 0.80 -19.68 -0.28
C LYS A 39 0.61 -21.19 -0.10
N GLU A 40 -0.52 -21.74 -0.53
CA GLU A 40 -0.78 -23.19 -0.55
C GLU A 40 0.27 -23.97 -1.34
N ARG A 41 0.85 -23.34 -2.38
CA ARG A 41 1.95 -23.92 -3.18
C ARG A 41 3.32 -23.73 -2.53
N GLY A 42 3.39 -23.27 -1.29
CA GLY A 42 4.63 -22.96 -0.58
C GLY A 42 5.37 -21.74 -1.11
N LYS A 43 4.70 -20.85 -1.88
CA LYS A 43 5.34 -19.67 -2.48
C LYS A 43 5.03 -18.41 -1.70
N MET A 44 6.04 -17.56 -1.54
CA MET A 44 5.87 -16.18 -1.10
C MET A 44 5.16 -15.35 -2.18
N SER A 45 4.31 -14.43 -1.75
CA SER A 45 3.76 -13.36 -2.60
C SER A 45 4.88 -12.40 -3.05
N PRO A 46 4.68 -11.62 -4.13
CA PRO A 46 5.69 -10.67 -4.60
C PRO A 46 6.18 -9.70 -3.52
N ARG A 47 5.27 -9.15 -2.70
CA ARG A 47 5.62 -8.23 -1.61
C ARG A 47 6.38 -8.93 -0.48
N GLU A 48 6.03 -10.17 -0.14
CA GLU A 48 6.79 -10.98 0.83
C GLU A 48 8.22 -11.27 0.32
N ARG A 49 8.40 -11.51 -0.98
CA ARG A 49 9.74 -11.69 -1.58
C ARG A 49 10.59 -10.43 -1.51
N ILE A 50 10.00 -9.28 -1.79
CA ILE A 50 10.67 -7.98 -1.66
C ILE A 50 11.11 -7.76 -0.21
N GLN A 51 10.21 -7.99 0.75
CA GLN A 51 10.53 -7.84 2.17
C GLN A 51 11.63 -8.79 2.66
N TYR A 52 11.71 -10.01 2.10
CA TYR A 52 12.77 -10.97 2.38
C TYR A 52 14.12 -10.53 1.79
N LEU A 53 14.12 -9.90 0.62
CA LEU A 53 15.33 -9.48 -0.09
C LEU A 53 15.97 -8.21 0.50
N ILE A 54 15.14 -7.32 1.08
CA ILE A 54 15.60 -6.03 1.60
C ILE A 54 16.33 -6.22 2.93
N ASP A 55 17.45 -5.50 3.09
CA ASP A 55 18.22 -5.49 4.32
C ASP A 55 17.40 -4.93 5.49
N LYS A 56 17.45 -5.63 6.63
CA LYS A 56 16.75 -5.22 7.84
C LYS A 56 17.21 -3.84 8.29
N GLY A 57 16.27 -2.91 8.43
CA GLY A 57 16.54 -1.53 8.87
C GLY A 57 16.91 -0.58 7.74
N SER A 58 17.02 -1.06 6.50
CA SER A 58 17.18 -0.19 5.33
C SER A 58 15.86 0.50 4.96
N VAL A 59 15.97 1.63 4.25
CA VAL A 59 14.82 2.37 3.72
C VAL A 59 14.39 1.74 2.39
N PHE A 60 13.10 1.43 2.26
CA PHE A 60 12.49 1.00 1.02
C PHE A 60 11.50 2.06 0.52
N THR A 61 11.66 2.50 -0.72
CA THR A 61 10.75 3.44 -1.38
C THR A 61 10.05 2.76 -2.54
N GLU A 62 8.74 2.59 -2.42
CA GLU A 62 7.91 1.98 -3.47
C GLU A 62 7.56 3.02 -4.54
N ILE A 63 7.60 2.63 -5.82
CA ILE A 63 7.31 3.50 -6.97
C ILE A 63 6.16 2.88 -7.76
N GLY A 64 5.20 3.71 -8.16
CA GLY A 64 4.12 3.29 -9.07
C GLY A 64 3.05 2.40 -8.42
N SER A 65 2.83 2.49 -7.11
CA SER A 65 1.84 1.66 -6.40
C SER A 65 0.41 1.79 -6.93
N PHE A 66 0.08 2.86 -7.65
CA PHE A 66 -1.23 3.10 -8.26
C PHE A 66 -1.21 3.00 -9.79
N ALA A 67 -0.16 2.43 -10.39
CA ALA A 67 -0.10 2.23 -11.83
C ALA A 67 -1.27 1.35 -12.30
N GLY A 68 -2.07 1.87 -13.24
CA GLY A 68 -3.26 1.17 -13.73
C GLY A 68 -4.48 1.21 -12.79
N TRP A 69 -4.47 2.04 -11.74
CA TRP A 69 -5.64 2.21 -10.87
C TRP A 69 -6.81 2.84 -11.64
N ASP A 70 -8.00 2.23 -11.53
CA ASP A 70 -9.24 2.61 -12.23
C ASP A 70 -9.15 2.63 -13.77
N MET A 71 -8.18 1.94 -14.37
CA MET A 71 -8.06 1.75 -15.83
C MET A 71 -8.77 0.50 -16.33
#